data_AF-A0A7K4TA43-F1
#
_entry.id   AF-A0A7K4TA43-F1
#
_cell.length_a   1.000
_cell.length_b   1.000
_cell.length_c   1.000
_cell.angle_alpha   90.00
_cell.angle_beta   90.00
_cell.angle_gamma   90.00
#
_symmetry.space_group_name_H-M   'P 1'
#
loop_
_entity.id
_entity.type
_entity.pdbx_description
1 polymer ?
#
loop_
_entity_poly.entity_id
_entity_poly.type
_entity_poly.pdbx_seq_one_letter_code
_entity_poly.pdbx_strand_id
1 'polypeptide(L)'
;NTEAIFTPSLMWPESYAVAEVKFFRHLARQAPCDTFHLKCLQVCTRILVGTGFSHYTLKAVVMHLLNTIPLSRWRMSKFLMRLQDIMEYLRSCLQEKCLDHFFFGNKNVPEEIILPPAFQTAQPLNLFQRLVQDPDAHTKALSEFNKLQDWLTRLLFYRH
;
A
#
# COMPACT_ATOMS: atom_id res chain seq x y z
N ASN A 1 -12.35 6.01 -40.13
CA ASN A 1 -11.51 6.19 -38.93
C ASN A 1 -12.19 5.53 -37.76
N THR A 2 -11.88 4.25 -37.57
CA THR A 2 -12.53 3.37 -36.61
C THR A 2 -11.73 3.42 -35.32
N GLU A 3 -12.28 4.07 -34.30
CA GLU A 3 -11.76 3.98 -32.93
C GLU A 3 -11.86 2.51 -32.49
N ALA A 4 -10.70 1.92 -32.21
CA ALA A 4 -10.61 0.56 -31.74
C ALA A 4 -11.25 0.47 -30.35
N ILE A 5 -12.34 -0.27 -30.28
CA ILE A 5 -13.02 -0.70 -29.06
C ILE A 5 -11.99 -1.45 -28.21
N PHE A 6 -11.49 -0.81 -27.16
CA PHE A 6 -10.61 -1.42 -26.16
C PHE A 6 -11.40 -2.52 -25.44
N THR A 7 -11.28 -3.75 -25.93
CA THR A 7 -11.91 -4.92 -25.33
C THR A 7 -11.00 -5.43 -24.20
N PRO A 8 -11.41 -5.40 -22.92
CA PRO A 8 -10.55 -5.78 -21.80
C PRO A 8 -10.12 -7.26 -21.80
N SER A 9 -10.75 -8.11 -22.62
CA SER A 9 -10.52 -9.57 -22.66
C SER A 9 -9.25 -10.02 -23.39
N LEU A 10 -8.50 -9.10 -24.00
CA LEU A 10 -7.23 -9.39 -24.69
C LEU A 10 -5.99 -8.93 -23.91
N MET A 11 -6.16 -8.28 -22.76
CA MET A 11 -5.03 -7.84 -21.94
C MET A 11 -4.68 -8.88 -20.87
N TRP A 12 -3.45 -9.38 -20.91
CA TRP A 12 -2.87 -10.10 -19.77
C TRP A 12 -2.61 -9.09 -18.66
N PRO A 13 -3.24 -9.24 -17.47
CA PRO A 13 -2.96 -8.34 -16.36
C PRO A 13 -1.50 -8.49 -15.94
N GLU A 14 -0.78 -7.38 -15.90
CA GLU A 14 0.59 -7.36 -15.40
C GLU A 14 0.61 -7.80 -13.92
N SER A 15 1.44 -8.78 -13.59
CA SER A 15 1.64 -9.26 -12.23
C SER A 15 2.96 -8.75 -11.68
N TYR A 16 2.88 -7.95 -10.62
CA TYR A 16 4.05 -7.38 -9.96
C TYR A 16 4.55 -8.22 -8.77
N ALA A 17 3.97 -9.40 -8.55
CA ALA A 17 4.26 -10.26 -7.41
C ALA A 17 5.76 -10.59 -7.28
N VAL A 18 6.48 -10.72 -8.40
CA VAL A 18 7.94 -10.95 -8.38
C VAL A 18 8.68 -9.74 -7.82
N ALA A 19 8.30 -8.52 -8.20
CA ALA A 19 8.89 -7.29 -7.65
C ALA A 19 8.55 -7.13 -6.16
N GLU A 20 7.31 -7.44 -5.76
CA GLU A 20 6.91 -7.46 -4.35
C GLU A 20 7.77 -8.43 -3.52
N VAL A 21 7.95 -9.67 -4.00
CA VAL A 21 8.78 -10.67 -3.32
C VAL A 21 10.24 -10.21 -3.22
N LYS A 22 10.78 -9.60 -4.28
CA LYS A 22 12.14 -9.03 -4.25
C LYS A 22 12.25 -7.92 -3.21
N PHE A 23 11.26 -7.03 -3.12
CA PHE A 23 11.22 -5.96 -2.12
C PHE A 23 11.22 -6.51 -0.69
N PHE A 24 10.28 -7.40 -0.35
CA PHE A 24 10.24 -7.96 0.99
C PHE A 24 11.46 -8.82 1.33
N ARG A 25 12.05 -9.51 0.35
CA ARG A 25 13.32 -10.22 0.53
C ARG A 25 14.48 -9.27 0.79
N HIS A 26 14.54 -8.14 0.08
CA HIS A 26 15.53 -7.10 0.31
C HIS A 26 15.42 -6.55 1.75
N LEU A 27 14.22 -6.20 2.19
CA LEU A 27 13.99 -5.76 3.57
C LEU A 27 14.39 -6.82 4.61
N ALA A 28 14.02 -8.09 4.38
CA ALA A 28 14.35 -9.18 5.31
C ALA A 28 15.86 -9.38 5.49
N ARG A 29 16.68 -9.10 4.47
CA ARG A 29 18.15 -9.17 4.57
C ARG A 29 18.75 -8.06 5.43
N GLN A 30 18.08 -6.92 5.51
CA GLN A 30 18.54 -5.75 6.26
C GLN A 30 17.89 -5.63 7.64
N ALA A 31 16.84 -6.41 7.90
CA ALA A 31 16.06 -6.34 9.12
C ALA A 31 16.87 -6.82 10.33
N PRO A 32 16.98 -6.02 11.40
CA PRO A 32 17.42 -6.50 12.70
C PRO A 32 16.57 -7.68 13.20
N CYS A 33 17.14 -8.53 14.06
CA CYS A 33 16.47 -9.73 14.60
C CYS A 33 15.11 -9.45 15.28
N ASP A 34 14.88 -8.21 15.75
CA ASP A 34 13.68 -7.77 16.47
C ASP A 34 12.68 -6.98 15.59
N THR A 35 12.77 -7.08 14.27
CA THR A 35 11.88 -6.33 13.36
C THR A 35 10.48 -6.96 13.27
N PHE A 36 9.45 -6.15 13.52
CA PHE A 36 8.03 -6.50 13.60
C PHE A 36 7.17 -5.99 12.43
N HIS A 37 7.80 -5.55 11.33
CA HIS A 37 7.10 -5.02 10.16
C HIS A 37 6.08 -6.00 9.55
N LEU A 38 6.43 -7.29 9.45
CA LEU A 38 5.51 -8.32 8.94
C LEU A 38 4.28 -8.48 9.83
N LYS A 39 4.41 -8.31 11.16
CA LYS A 39 3.27 -8.37 12.06
C LYS A 39 2.32 -7.20 11.85
N CYS A 40 2.86 -6.01 11.57
CA CYS A 40 2.05 -4.83 11.21
C CYS A 40 1.26 -5.13 9.93
N LEU A 41 1.93 -5.65 8.88
CA LEU A 41 1.28 -6.03 7.63
C LEU A 41 0.20 -7.12 7.83
N GLN A 42 0.46 -8.12 8.67
CA GLN A 42 -0.52 -9.17 8.98
C GLN A 42 -1.76 -8.63 9.69
N VAL A 43 -1.60 -7.69 10.63
CA VAL A 43 -2.76 -7.08 11.29
C VAL A 43 -3.52 -6.21 10.29
N CYS A 44 -2.82 -5.36 9.53
CA CYS A 44 -3.44 -4.50 8.53
C CYS A 44 -4.19 -5.32 7.46
N THR A 45 -3.64 -6.42 6.97
CA THR A 45 -4.32 -7.29 5.99
C THR A 45 -5.56 -7.98 6.56
N ARG A 46 -5.56 -8.34 7.86
CA ARG A 46 -6.73 -8.93 8.51
C ARG A 46 -7.86 -7.94 8.72
N ILE A 47 -7.54 -6.69 9.10
CA ILE A 47 -8.57 -5.66 9.32
C ILE A 47 -9.20 -5.15 8.02
N LEU A 48 -8.56 -5.37 6.87
CA LEU A 48 -9.13 -5.05 5.57
C LEU A 48 -10.30 -5.96 5.17
N VAL A 49 -10.43 -7.13 5.78
CA VAL A 49 -11.51 -8.07 5.47
C VAL A 49 -12.84 -7.40 5.81
N GLY A 50 -13.64 -7.13 4.77
CA GLY A 50 -14.92 -6.43 4.90
C GLY A 50 -14.87 -4.93 4.59
N THR A 51 -13.74 -4.39 4.13
CA THR A 51 -13.64 -3.01 3.62
C THR A 51 -13.66 -2.94 2.10
N GLY A 52 -13.92 -1.76 1.55
CA GLY A 52 -13.81 -1.48 0.11
C GLY A 52 -12.38 -1.38 -0.45
N PHE A 53 -11.34 -1.50 0.38
CA PHE A 53 -9.94 -1.35 -0.07
C PHE A 53 -9.37 -2.65 -0.61
N SER A 54 -8.60 -2.56 -1.70
CA SER A 54 -7.89 -3.72 -2.22
C SER A 54 -6.71 -4.11 -1.30
N HIS A 55 -6.37 -5.40 -1.28
CA HIS A 55 -5.15 -5.85 -0.60
C HIS A 55 -3.89 -5.16 -1.15
N TYR A 56 -3.88 -4.82 -2.44
CA TYR A 56 -2.75 -4.14 -3.06
C TYR A 56 -2.60 -2.69 -2.59
N THR A 57 -3.70 -1.95 -2.39
CA THR A 57 -3.70 -0.59 -1.84
C THR A 57 -2.91 -0.52 -0.53
N LEU A 58 -3.20 -1.44 0.40
CA LEU A 58 -2.48 -1.49 1.67
C LEU A 58 -1.03 -1.95 1.50
N LYS A 59 -0.77 -2.93 0.62
CA LYS A 59 0.62 -3.31 0.32
C LYS A 59 1.42 -2.09 -0.15
N ALA A 60 0.87 -1.28 -1.05
CA ALA A 60 1.53 -0.06 -1.53
C ALA A 60 1.79 0.92 -0.39
N VAL A 61 0.80 1.20 0.46
CA VAL A 61 0.97 2.03 1.68
C VAL A 61 2.10 1.50 2.57
N VAL A 62 2.10 0.21 2.88
CA VAL A 62 3.11 -0.41 3.74
C VAL A 62 4.49 -0.40 3.08
N MET A 63 4.58 -0.64 1.77
CA MET A 63 5.84 -0.57 1.02
C MET A 63 6.42 0.85 1.05
N HIS A 64 5.61 1.88 0.81
CA HIS A 64 6.04 3.28 0.92
C HIS A 64 6.56 3.62 2.31
N LEU A 65 5.86 3.18 3.36
CA LEU A 65 6.29 3.38 4.74
C LEU A 65 7.57 2.60 5.08
N LEU A 66 7.71 1.36 4.61
CA LEU A 66 8.94 0.57 4.80
C LEU A 66 10.13 1.16 4.06
N ASN A 67 9.88 1.87 2.96
CA ASN A 67 10.91 2.53 2.18
C ASN A 67 11.35 3.87 2.78
N THR A 68 10.51 4.51 3.58
CA THR A 68 10.76 5.85 4.16
C THR A 68 11.17 5.79 5.63
N ILE A 69 10.69 4.79 6.38
CA ILE A 69 11.01 4.60 7.80
C ILE A 69 12.07 3.51 7.93
N PRO A 70 13.24 3.81 8.55
CA PRO A 70 14.28 2.81 8.78
C PRO A 70 13.76 1.56 9.49
N LEU A 71 14.18 0.37 9.03
CA LEU A 71 13.76 -0.93 9.60
C LEU A 71 13.99 -1.03 11.11
N SER A 72 15.03 -0.38 11.62
CA SER A 72 15.31 -0.28 13.07
C SER A 72 14.19 0.37 13.90
N ARG A 73 13.26 1.10 13.27
CA ARG A 73 12.09 1.72 13.92
C ARG A 73 10.84 0.85 13.88
N TRP A 74 10.89 -0.30 13.21
CA TRP A 74 9.80 -1.26 13.14
C TRP A 74 9.91 -2.31 14.23
N ARG A 75 10.11 -1.89 15.49
CA ARG A 75 10.26 -2.80 16.65
C ARG A 75 8.93 -3.11 17.31
N MET A 76 8.87 -4.20 18.07
CA MET A 76 7.69 -4.57 18.87
C MET A 76 7.21 -3.43 19.79
N SER A 77 8.14 -2.72 20.43
CA SER A 77 7.82 -1.58 21.31
C SER A 77 7.19 -0.39 20.59
N LYS A 78 7.30 -0.33 19.25
CA LYS A 78 6.71 0.71 18.39
C LYS A 78 5.56 0.18 17.55
N PHE A 79 5.10 -1.05 17.79
CA PHE A 79 4.07 -1.72 17.00
C PHE A 79 2.79 -0.90 16.84
N LEU A 80 2.22 -0.42 17.94
CA LEU A 80 1.01 0.41 17.90
C LEU A 80 1.22 1.72 17.12
N MET A 81 2.38 2.36 17.32
CA MET A 81 2.74 3.55 16.56
C MET A 81 2.88 3.25 15.07
N ARG A 82 3.42 2.08 14.67
CA ARG A 82 3.53 1.70 13.25
C ARG A 82 2.15 1.46 12.62
N LEU A 83 1.21 0.88 13.36
CA LEU A 83 -0.18 0.76 12.90
C LEU A 83 -0.84 2.12 12.71
N GLN A 84 -0.59 3.07 13.63
CA GLN A 84 -1.06 4.44 13.49
C GLN A 84 -0.45 5.14 12.27
N ASP A 85 0.86 5.03 12.05
CA ASP A 85 1.53 5.59 10.87
C ASP A 85 0.93 5.04 9.56
N ILE A 86 0.57 3.75 9.52
CA ILE A 86 -0.11 3.13 8.36
C ILE A 86 -1.47 3.78 8.11
N MET A 87 -2.28 3.95 9.16
CA MET A 87 -3.60 4.57 9.05
C MET A 87 -3.50 6.05 8.67
N GLU A 88 -2.54 6.77 9.25
CA GLU A 88 -2.30 8.18 8.96
C GLU A 88 -1.87 8.37 7.51
N TYR A 89 -0.92 7.58 7.03
CA TYR A 89 -0.46 7.65 5.65
C TYR A 89 -1.60 7.34 4.66
N LEU A 90 -2.40 6.30 4.94
CA LEU A 90 -3.56 5.97 4.12
C LEU A 90 -4.58 7.13 4.12
N ARG A 91 -4.82 7.78 5.27
CA ARG A 91 -5.70 8.94 5.37
C ARG A 91 -5.20 10.10 4.51
N SER A 92 -3.92 10.43 4.59
CA SER A 92 -3.31 11.47 3.76
C SER A 92 -3.46 11.15 2.27
N CYS A 93 -3.19 9.90 1.86
CA CYS A 93 -3.41 9.47 0.48
C CYS A 93 -4.86 9.62 0.01
N LEU A 94 -5.84 9.36 0.88
CA LEU A 94 -7.25 9.56 0.56
C LEU A 94 -7.60 11.04 0.41
N GLN A 95 -7.13 11.90 1.34
CA GLN A 95 -7.35 13.35 1.29
C GLN A 95 -6.77 13.97 0.02
N GLU A 96 -5.55 13.57 -0.35
CA GLU A 96 -4.88 14.00 -1.57
C GLU A 96 -5.37 13.26 -2.83
N LYS A 97 -6.24 12.25 -2.66
CA LYS A 97 -6.72 11.34 -3.73
C LYS A 97 -5.57 10.74 -4.55
N CYS A 98 -4.44 10.52 -3.89
CA CYS A 98 -3.19 10.12 -4.49
C CYS A 98 -2.52 9.03 -3.67
N LEU A 99 -2.34 7.88 -4.30
CA LEU A 99 -1.50 6.81 -3.81
C LEU A 99 -0.77 6.21 -5.00
N ASP A 100 0.48 6.59 -5.20
CA ASP A 100 1.27 6.05 -6.31
C ASP A 100 1.58 4.57 -6.12
N HIS A 101 1.53 3.82 -7.21
CA HIS A 101 1.97 2.43 -7.25
C HIS A 101 3.45 2.35 -6.90
N PHE A 102 3.81 1.47 -5.97
CA PHE A 102 5.15 1.47 -5.37
C PHE A 102 6.31 1.31 -6.37
N PHE A 103 6.13 0.51 -7.44
CA PHE A 103 7.18 0.22 -8.43
C PHE A 103 7.22 1.13 -9.67
N PHE A 104 6.21 1.96 -9.94
CA PHE A 104 6.13 2.74 -11.19
C PHE A 104 6.49 4.19 -10.94
N GLY A 105 7.50 4.71 -11.65
CA GLY A 105 7.97 6.08 -11.51
C GLY A 105 8.55 6.43 -10.14
N ASN A 106 8.65 5.45 -9.24
CA ASN A 106 9.19 5.64 -7.89
C ASN A 106 10.71 5.51 -7.92
N LYS A 107 11.38 6.67 -7.84
CA LYS A 107 12.85 6.76 -7.82
C LYS A 107 13.48 6.28 -6.51
N ASN A 108 12.66 6.02 -5.48
CA ASN A 108 13.15 5.63 -4.16
C ASN A 108 13.13 4.11 -3.97
N VAL A 109 12.73 3.31 -4.97
CA VAL A 109 12.81 1.85 -4.85
C VAL A 109 14.28 1.45 -4.71
N PRO A 110 14.64 0.55 -3.76
CA PRO A 110 16.02 0.10 -3.59
C PRO A 110 16.64 -0.42 -4.89
N GLU A 111 17.85 0.03 -5.22
CA GLU A 111 18.54 -0.28 -6.48
C GLU A 111 18.77 -1.79 -6.69
N GLU A 112 18.85 -2.56 -5.60
CA GLU A 112 18.98 -4.03 -5.65
C GLU A 112 17.73 -4.73 -6.19
N ILE A 113 16.61 -4.02 -6.27
CA ILE A 113 15.38 -4.50 -6.90
C ILE A 113 15.43 -4.13 -8.37
N ILE A 114 16.01 -5.03 -9.17
CA ILE A 114 16.05 -4.86 -10.62
C ILE A 114 14.62 -4.88 -11.17
N LEU A 115 14.14 -3.69 -11.54
CA LEU A 115 12.89 -3.45 -12.24
C LEU A 115 13.13 -3.26 -13.74
N PRO A 116 12.19 -3.65 -14.61
CA PRO A 116 12.22 -3.29 -16.02
C PRO A 116 12.42 -1.77 -16.20
N PRO A 117 13.26 -1.32 -17.15
CA PRO A 117 13.50 0.12 -17.37
C PRO A 117 12.22 0.94 -17.56
N ALA A 118 11.23 0.35 -18.25
CA ALA A 118 9.92 0.96 -18.45
C ALA A 118 9.20 1.33 -17.15
N PHE A 119 9.38 0.56 -16.07
CA PHE A 119 8.73 0.86 -14.78
C PHE A 119 9.41 2.04 -14.08
N GLN A 120 10.73 2.16 -14.23
CA GLN A 120 11.50 3.25 -13.62
C GLN A 120 11.26 4.59 -14.32
N THR A 121 11.06 4.57 -15.64
CA THR A 121 10.82 5.77 -16.46
C THR A 121 9.35 6.11 -16.64
N ALA A 122 8.43 5.22 -16.24
CA ALA A 122 7.00 5.48 -16.27
C ALA A 122 6.63 6.68 -15.39
N GLN A 123 5.54 7.37 -15.74
CA GLN A 123 4.91 8.30 -14.82
C GLN A 123 4.36 7.54 -13.60
N PRO A 124 4.39 8.15 -12.39
CA PRO A 124 3.78 7.54 -11.21
C PRO A 124 2.33 7.14 -11.48
N LEU A 125 2.02 5.87 -11.23
CA LEU A 125 0.69 5.32 -11.47
C LEU A 125 -0.16 5.50 -10.21
N ASN A 126 -1.06 6.49 -10.20
CA ASN A 126 -1.95 6.74 -9.07
C ASN A 126 -3.03 5.64 -8.95
N LEU A 127 -2.95 4.83 -7.89
CA LEU A 127 -3.95 3.80 -7.55
C LEU A 127 -5.32 4.39 -7.17
N PHE A 128 -5.35 5.67 -6.77
CA PHE A 128 -6.57 6.42 -6.42
C PHE A 128 -7.06 7.31 -7.55
N GLN A 129 -6.63 7.07 -8.79
CA GLN A 129 -7.09 7.83 -9.96
C GLN A 129 -8.62 7.91 -10.07
N ARG A 130 -9.34 6.85 -9.70
CA ARG A 130 -10.81 6.86 -9.66
C ARG A 130 -11.37 7.88 -8.65
N LEU A 131 -10.72 8.07 -7.51
CA LEU A 131 -11.17 9.01 -6.48
C LEU A 131 -11.02 10.47 -6.92
N VAL A 132 -10.11 10.74 -7.86
CA VAL A 132 -9.97 12.06 -8.50
C VAL A 132 -11.17 12.35 -9.40
N GLN A 133 -11.67 11.33 -10.11
CA GLN A 133 -12.72 11.46 -11.13
C GLN A 133 -14.14 11.36 -10.56
N ASP A 134 -14.33 10.62 -9.48
CA ASP A 134 -15.64 10.24 -8.94
C ASP A 134 -15.76 10.68 -7.45
N PRO A 135 -16.46 11.79 -7.17
CA PRO A 135 -16.67 12.29 -5.80
C PRO A 135 -17.41 11.31 -4.89
N ASP A 136 -18.31 10.49 -5.43
CA ASP A 136 -19.06 9.50 -4.67
C ASP A 136 -18.15 8.34 -4.29
N ALA A 137 -17.27 7.89 -5.20
CA ALA A 137 -16.24 6.92 -4.87
C ALA A 137 -15.28 7.44 -3.78
N HIS A 138 -14.90 8.71 -3.83
CA HIS A 138 -14.07 9.32 -2.80
C HIS A 138 -14.79 9.37 -1.44
N THR A 139 -16.04 9.81 -1.41
CA THR A 139 -16.87 9.85 -0.18
C THR A 139 -17.04 8.45 0.40
N LYS A 140 -17.30 7.45 -0.45
CA LYS A 140 -17.37 6.05 -0.05
C LYS A 140 -16.04 5.56 0.52
N ALA A 141 -14.92 5.86 -0.13
CA ALA A 141 -13.59 5.47 0.36
C ALA A 141 -13.28 6.06 1.75
N LEU A 142 -13.65 7.32 1.99
CA LEU A 142 -13.53 7.95 3.31
C LEU A 142 -14.42 7.28 4.37
N SER A 143 -15.66 6.91 4.01
CA SER A 143 -16.55 6.16 4.90
C SER A 143 -15.98 4.79 5.26
N GLU A 144 -15.44 4.06 4.28
CA GLU A 144 -14.78 2.77 4.49
C GLU A 144 -13.51 2.90 5.34
N PHE A 145 -12.75 3.99 5.16
CA PHE A 145 -11.59 4.30 6.00
C PHE A 145 -11.98 4.53 7.47
N ASN A 146 -13.05 5.29 7.73
CA ASN A 146 -13.53 5.51 9.10
C ASN A 146 -13.94 4.20 9.78
N LYS A 147 -14.65 3.31 9.07
CA LYS A 147 -14.98 1.96 9.57
C LYS A 147 -13.72 1.17 9.89
N LEU A 148 -12.73 1.19 9.00
CA LEU A 148 -11.45 0.51 9.20
C LEU A 148 -10.72 1.04 10.45
N GLN A 149 -10.70 2.35 10.65
CA GLN A 149 -10.08 2.99 11.82
C GLN A 149 -10.80 2.62 13.13
N ASP A 150 -12.13 2.62 13.12
CA ASP A 150 -12.93 2.19 14.26
C ASP A 150 -12.68 0.72 14.61
N TRP A 151 -12.61 -0.15 13.59
CA TRP A 151 -12.32 -1.57 13.76
C TRP A 151 -10.93 -1.80 14.36
N LEU A 152 -9.92 -1.10 13.86
CA LEU A 152 -8.57 -1.16 14.42
C LEU A 152 -8.58 -0.70 15.89
N THR A 153 -9.26 0.41 16.19
CA THR A 153 -9.37 0.94 17.56
C THR A 153 -10.02 -0.09 18.49
N ARG A 154 -11.12 -0.72 18.06
CA ARG A 154 -11.79 -1.80 18.82
C ARG A 154 -10.86 -2.98 19.07
N LEU A 155 -10.13 -3.43 18.05
CA LEU A 155 -9.18 -4.55 18.20
C LEU A 155 -8.03 -4.25 19.15
N LEU A 156 -7.58 -3.00 19.21
CA LEU A 156 -6.46 -2.58 20.05
C LEU A 156 -6.86 -2.30 21.50
N PHE A 157 -8.07 -1.79 21.74
CA PHE A 157 -8.47 -1.28 23.06
C PHE A 157 -9.61 -2.05 23.73
N TYR A 158 -10.36 -2.90 23.00
CA TYR A 158 -11.57 -3.56 23.51
C TYR A 158 -11.51 -5.10 23.46
N ARG A 159 -10.33 -5.69 23.22
CA ARG A 159 -10.10 -7.12 23.40
C ARG A 159 -9.67 -7.41 24.85
N HIS A 160 -10.66 -7.59 25.72
CA HIS A 160 -10.58 -8.37 26.96
C HIS A 160 -11.63 -9.46 26.91
#